data_AF-A0A654EQH1-F1
#
_entry.id   AF-A0A654EQH1-F1
#
_cell.length_a   1.000
_cell.length_b   1.000
_cell.length_c   1.000
_cell.angle_alpha   90.00
_cell.angle_beta   90.00
_cell.angle_gamma   90.00
#
_symmetry.space_group_name_H-M   'P 1'
#
loop_
_entity.id
_entity.type
_entity.pdbx_description
1 polymer ?
#
loop_
_entity_poly.entity_id
_entity_poly.type
_entity_poly.pdbx_seq_one_letter_code
_entity_poly.pdbx_strand_id
1 'polypeptide(L)'
;MTSNGEGGEVVAKRRRKGIKELVQVALRGGCLAASATAMAVMLTATEEGVADIYGFKLTLSSNWSFSPSYQYVVGACAGTVLYSLLQLCLGVYRLVTGSPITPSRFQAWLCFTSDQLFCYLMMSAGSAGSGVTNLNKTGIRHTPLPDFCKTLSSFCNHVALSLLLVFLSFIFLASSSFFTVLVLSTP
;
A
#
# COMPACT_ATOMS: atom_id res chain seq x y z
N MET A 1 -39.18 -36.02 1.60
CA MET A 1 -37.94 -35.98 0.81
C MET A 1 -37.41 -34.54 0.63
N THR A 2 -37.52 -33.66 1.63
CA THR A 2 -37.13 -32.23 1.52
C THR A 2 -35.91 -31.83 2.38
N SER A 3 -35.47 -32.67 3.31
CA SER A 3 -34.38 -32.34 4.24
C SER A 3 -32.97 -32.29 3.61
N ASN A 4 -32.77 -32.94 2.46
CA ASN A 4 -31.46 -32.99 1.79
C ASN A 4 -31.13 -31.71 0.99
N GLY A 5 -32.14 -30.89 0.65
CA GLY A 5 -31.98 -29.65 -0.12
C GLY A 5 -31.55 -28.45 0.74
N GLU A 6 -32.15 -28.29 1.93
CA GLU A 6 -31.82 -27.20 2.86
C GLU A 6 -30.40 -27.32 3.42
N GLY A 7 -29.93 -28.55 3.71
CA GLY A 7 -28.56 -28.79 4.15
C GLY A 7 -27.52 -28.39 3.10
N GLY A 8 -27.79 -28.66 1.82
CA GLY A 8 -26.92 -28.28 0.70
C GLY A 8 -26.84 -26.76 0.51
N GLU A 9 -27.97 -26.06 0.62
CA GLU A 9 -28.03 -24.60 0.47
C GLU A 9 -27.31 -23.86 1.61
N VAL A 10 -27.47 -24.34 2.85
CA VAL A 10 -26.78 -23.79 4.03
C VAL A 10 -25.26 -23.98 3.93
N VAL A 11 -24.80 -25.15 3.48
CA VAL A 11 -23.37 -25.43 3.27
C VAL A 11 -22.80 -24.56 2.14
N ALA A 12 -23.52 -24.41 1.02
CA ALA A 12 -23.11 -23.56 -0.08
C ALA A 12 -23.02 -22.08 0.33
N LYS A 13 -23.98 -21.57 1.10
CA LYS A 13 -24.01 -20.19 1.62
C LYS A 13 -22.88 -19.94 2.61
N ARG A 14 -22.59 -20.90 3.52
CA ARG A 14 -21.46 -20.83 4.47
C ARG A 14 -20.12 -20.83 3.75
N ARG A 15 -19.95 -21.68 2.72
CA ARG A 15 -18.75 -21.72 1.89
C ARG A 15 -18.52 -20.42 1.13
N ARG A 16 -19.57 -19.87 0.50
CA ARG A 16 -19.49 -18.59 -0.23
C ARG A 16 -19.15 -17.42 0.73
N LYS A 17 -19.71 -17.41 1.94
CA LYS A 17 -19.34 -16.44 2.99
C LYS A 17 -17.86 -16.56 3.36
N GLY A 18 -17.38 -17.78 3.66
CA GLY A 18 -15.97 -18.01 4.03
C GLY A 18 -14.98 -17.57 2.95
N ILE A 19 -15.30 -17.81 1.66
CA ILE A 19 -14.47 -17.35 0.55
C ILE A 19 -14.44 -15.82 0.49
N LYS A 20 -15.57 -15.14 0.70
CA LYS A 20 -15.63 -13.67 0.68
C LYS A 20 -14.76 -13.06 1.79
N GLU A 21 -14.85 -13.59 3.00
CA GLU A 21 -14.01 -13.18 4.13
C GLU A 21 -12.53 -13.42 3.84
N LEU A 22 -12.18 -14.59 3.30
CA LEU A 22 -10.80 -14.93 2.96
C LEU A 22 -10.21 -13.98 1.92
N VAL A 23 -10.96 -13.65 0.86
CA VAL A 23 -10.52 -12.71 -0.18
C VAL A 23 -10.27 -11.32 0.41
N GLN A 24 -11.18 -10.83 1.25
CA GLN A 24 -11.03 -9.52 1.88
C GLN A 24 -9.85 -9.47 2.85
N VAL A 25 -9.65 -10.51 3.65
CA VAL A 25 -8.49 -10.64 4.54
C VAL A 25 -7.19 -10.72 3.73
N ALA A 26 -7.16 -11.47 2.63
CA ALA A 26 -5.99 -11.59 1.77
C ALA A 26 -5.63 -10.25 1.11
N LEU A 27 -6.60 -9.51 0.60
CA LEU A 27 -6.38 -8.18 0.01
C LEU A 27 -5.81 -7.19 1.03
N ARG A 28 -6.35 -7.19 2.26
CA ARG A 28 -5.86 -6.32 3.34
C ARG A 28 -4.50 -6.74 3.87
N GLY A 29 -4.26 -8.04 4.00
CA GLY A 29 -2.95 -8.59 4.36
C GLY A 29 -1.89 -8.27 3.30
N GLY A 30 -2.26 -8.38 2.01
CA GLY A 30 -1.41 -8.00 0.89
C GLY A 30 -1.06 -6.51 0.89
N CYS A 31 -2.05 -5.63 1.12
CA CYS A 31 -1.82 -4.20 1.27
C CYS A 31 -0.88 -3.88 2.45
N LEU A 32 -1.13 -4.50 3.62
CA LEU A 32 -0.27 -4.34 4.79
C LEU A 32 1.17 -4.76 4.50
N ALA A 33 1.36 -5.94 3.93
CA ALA A 33 2.68 -6.46 3.60
C ALA A 33 3.41 -5.56 2.59
N ALA A 34 2.71 -5.15 1.51
CA ALA A 34 3.28 -4.30 0.48
C ALA A 34 3.67 -2.93 1.03
N SER A 35 2.78 -2.26 1.78
CA SER A 35 3.04 -0.93 2.36
C SER A 35 4.09 -0.95 3.47
N ALA A 36 4.10 -1.98 4.32
CA ALA A 36 5.13 -2.15 5.34
C ALA A 36 6.51 -2.43 4.72
N THR A 37 6.56 -3.27 3.67
CA THR A 37 7.80 -3.56 2.94
C THR A 37 8.27 -2.31 2.20
N ALA A 38 7.36 -1.56 1.56
CA ALA A 38 7.69 -0.30 0.89
C ALA A 38 8.33 0.69 1.88
N MET A 39 7.72 0.85 3.05
CA MET A 39 8.24 1.69 4.12
C MET A 39 9.59 1.20 4.62
N ALA A 40 9.73 -0.09 4.92
CA ALA A 40 10.98 -0.67 5.40
C ALA A 40 12.11 -0.47 4.38
N VAL A 41 11.88 -0.80 3.11
CA VAL A 41 12.85 -0.62 2.02
C VAL A 41 13.25 0.86 1.89
N MET A 42 12.30 1.78 2.00
CA MET A 42 12.57 3.22 1.93
C MET A 42 13.39 3.73 3.12
N LEU A 43 13.12 3.22 4.33
CA LEU A 43 13.85 3.57 5.54
C LEU A 43 15.27 2.98 5.55
N THR A 44 15.46 1.81 4.95
CA THR A 44 16.77 1.16 4.79
C THR A 44 17.56 1.70 3.60
N ALA A 45 16.95 2.52 2.74
CA ALA A 45 17.63 3.20 1.66
C ALA A 45 18.46 4.35 2.24
N THR A 46 19.59 4.01 2.85
CA THR A 46 20.62 4.94 3.30
C THR A 46 21.90 4.59 2.58
N GLU A 47 22.37 5.47 1.69
CA GLU A 47 23.70 5.34 1.10
C GLU A 47 24.47 6.66 1.20
N GLU A 48 25.74 6.54 1.57
CA GLU A 48 26.72 7.60 1.46
C GLU A 48 27.40 7.48 0.09
N GLY A 49 27.11 8.43 -0.80
CA GLY A 49 27.67 8.50 -2.14
C GLY A 49 28.51 9.75 -2.32
N VAL A 50 29.56 9.67 -3.15
CA VAL A 50 30.34 10.86 -3.55
C VAL A 50 29.94 11.21 -4.98
N ALA A 51 29.12 12.25 -5.19
CA ALA A 51 28.84 12.73 -6.54
C ALA A 51 29.88 13.75 -6.97
N ASP A 52 30.51 13.52 -8.12
CA ASP A 52 31.45 14.45 -8.72
C ASP A 52 30.69 15.43 -9.61
N ILE A 53 30.52 16.66 -9.14
CA ILE A 53 29.89 17.75 -9.90
C ILE A 53 31.01 18.71 -10.29
N TYR A 54 31.41 18.70 -11.57
CA TYR A 54 32.43 19.61 -12.13
C TYR A 54 33.76 19.66 -11.34
N GLY A 55 34.24 18.52 -10.82
CA GLY A 55 35.51 18.43 -10.08
C GLY A 55 35.39 18.71 -8.58
N PHE A 56 34.20 19.00 -8.06
CA PHE A 56 33.90 19.03 -6.64
C PHE A 56 33.31 17.69 -6.19
N LYS A 57 34.01 17.00 -5.29
CA LYS A 57 33.54 15.80 -4.61
C LYS A 57 32.50 16.18 -3.56
N LEU A 58 31.22 16.11 -3.92
CA LEU A 58 30.12 16.26 -2.96
C LEU A 58 29.87 14.91 -2.30
N THR A 59 30.18 14.80 -1.00
CA THR A 59 29.69 13.71 -0.16
C THR A 59 28.19 13.88 0.06
N LEU A 60 27.38 13.22 -0.77
CA LEU A 60 25.94 13.12 -0.56
C LEU A 60 25.67 12.00 0.45
N SER A 61 25.37 12.38 1.69
CA SER A 61 24.63 11.52 2.60
C SER A 61 23.17 11.55 2.15
N SER A 62 22.75 10.56 1.35
CA SER A 62 21.38 10.49 0.85
C SER A 62 20.51 9.76 1.87
N ASN A 63 19.80 10.55 2.68
CA ASN A 63 18.74 10.06 3.55
C ASN A 63 17.37 10.36 2.92
N TRP A 64 16.44 9.42 3.07
CA TRP A 64 15.03 9.58 2.68
C TRP A 64 14.38 10.86 3.24
N SER A 65 14.87 11.34 4.40
CA SER A 65 14.39 12.55 5.07
C SER A 65 14.75 13.86 4.36
N PHE A 66 15.69 13.88 3.41
CA PHE A 66 16.06 15.14 2.72
C PHE A 66 15.07 15.57 1.64
N SER A 67 14.23 14.66 1.12
CA SER A 67 13.25 15.00 0.08
C SER A 67 11.83 14.99 0.65
N PRO A 68 11.09 16.13 0.59
CA PRO A 68 9.69 16.19 1.01
C PRO A 68 8.81 15.15 0.31
N SER A 69 9.12 14.79 -0.93
CA SER A 69 8.38 13.78 -1.69
C SER A 69 8.57 12.37 -1.13
N TYR A 70 9.79 12.03 -0.69
CA TYR A 70 10.06 10.74 -0.06
C TYR A 70 9.52 10.68 1.37
N GLN A 71 9.55 11.79 2.11
CA GLN A 71 8.85 11.90 3.39
C GLN A 71 7.34 11.68 3.23
N TYR A 72 6.74 12.24 2.17
CA TYR A 72 5.32 12.01 1.88
C TYR A 72 5.02 10.55 1.57
N VAL A 73 5.87 9.86 0.80
CA VAL A 73 5.77 8.41 0.56
C VAL A 73 5.82 7.61 1.87
N VAL A 74 6.78 7.89 2.74
CA VAL A 74 6.90 7.18 4.04
C VAL A 74 5.70 7.47 4.92
N GLY A 75 5.24 8.73 4.99
CA GLY A 75 4.05 9.12 5.75
C GLY A 75 2.77 8.44 5.25
N ALA A 76 2.60 8.37 3.92
CA ALA A 76 1.48 7.67 3.28
C ALA A 76 1.51 6.16 3.57
N CYS A 77 2.69 5.53 3.49
CA CYS A 77 2.85 4.11 3.85
C CYS A 77 2.55 3.88 5.33
N ALA A 78 3.07 4.71 6.24
CA ALA A 78 2.82 4.60 7.67
C ALA A 78 1.33 4.70 8.00
N GLY A 79 0.63 5.69 7.43
CA GLY A 79 -0.82 5.82 7.59
C GLY A 79 -1.58 4.60 7.08
N THR A 80 -1.19 4.08 5.91
CA THR A 80 -1.82 2.90 5.28
C THR A 80 -1.56 1.61 6.08
N VAL A 81 -0.37 1.45 6.67
CA VAL A 81 -0.02 0.34 7.56
C VAL A 81 -0.88 0.38 8.83
N LEU A 82 -0.95 1.53 9.49
CA LEU A 82 -1.78 1.71 10.69
C LEU A 82 -3.26 1.42 10.39
N TYR A 83 -3.75 1.92 9.25
CA TYR A 83 -5.11 1.65 8.79
C TYR A 83 -5.36 0.16 8.57
N SER A 84 -4.49 -0.52 7.83
CA SER A 84 -4.63 -1.93 7.50
C SER A 84 -4.53 -2.83 8.73
N LEU A 85 -3.62 -2.49 9.67
CA LEU A 85 -3.49 -3.16 10.96
C LEU A 85 -4.75 -3.00 11.81
N LEU A 86 -5.26 -1.78 11.97
CA LEU A 86 -6.48 -1.52 12.74
C LEU A 86 -7.66 -2.32 12.16
N GLN A 87 -7.77 -2.34 10.83
CA GLN A 87 -8.82 -3.05 10.14
C GLN A 87 -8.72 -4.59 10.30
N LEU A 88 -7.51 -5.15 10.27
CA LEU A 88 -7.26 -6.58 10.54
C LEU A 88 -7.52 -6.93 12.01
N CYS A 89 -7.06 -6.11 12.95
CA CYS A 89 -7.29 -6.29 14.38
C CYS A 89 -8.79 -6.28 14.70
N LEU A 90 -9.56 -5.35 14.12
CA LEU A 90 -11.02 -5.32 14.27
C LEU A 90 -11.67 -6.58 13.68
N GLY A 91 -11.15 -7.11 12.57
CA GLY A 91 -11.61 -8.38 11.98
C GLY A 91 -11.37 -9.57 12.91
N VAL A 92 -10.15 -9.71 13.42
CA VAL A 92 -9.76 -10.78 14.36
C VAL A 92 -10.55 -10.66 15.66
N TYR A 93 -10.66 -9.46 16.22
CA TYR A 93 -11.42 -9.21 17.46
C TYR A 93 -12.87 -9.68 17.32
N ARG A 94 -13.52 -9.37 16.18
CA ARG A 94 -14.90 -9.82 15.91
C ARG A 94 -15.02 -11.33 15.74
N LEU A 95 -14.02 -11.95 15.11
CA LEU A 95 -13.96 -13.39 14.95
C LEU A 95 -13.87 -14.09 16.33
N VAL A 96 -13.04 -13.55 17.23
CA VAL A 96 -12.83 -14.09 18.59
C VAL A 96 -14.04 -13.86 19.49
N THR A 97 -14.65 -12.67 19.43
CA THR A 97 -15.80 -12.31 20.30
C THR A 97 -17.14 -12.88 19.84
N GLY A 98 -17.20 -13.57 18.69
CA GLY A 98 -18.44 -14.17 18.18
C GLY A 98 -19.54 -13.15 17.86
N SER A 99 -19.19 -11.86 17.81
CA SER A 99 -20.12 -10.78 17.51
C SER A 99 -20.66 -10.95 16.08
N PRO A 100 -21.94 -10.63 15.81
CA PRO A 100 -22.51 -10.82 14.48
C PRO A 100 -21.65 -10.11 13.43
N ILE A 101 -21.09 -10.91 12.54
CA ILE A 101 -20.24 -10.48 11.40
C ILE A 101 -21.06 -9.66 10.40
N THR A 102 -22.39 -9.54 10.57
CA THR A 102 -23.24 -8.66 9.76
C THR A 102 -22.77 -7.22 9.94
N PRO A 103 -22.07 -6.63 8.96
CA PRO A 103 -21.65 -5.25 9.06
C PRO A 103 -22.91 -4.41 9.02
N SER A 104 -23.06 -3.46 9.94
CA SER A 104 -24.06 -2.42 9.72
C SER A 104 -23.76 -1.75 8.37
N ARG A 105 -24.80 -1.33 7.64
CA ARG A 105 -24.63 -0.62 6.36
C ARG A 105 -23.65 0.55 6.49
N PHE A 106 -23.68 1.22 7.64
CA PHE A 106 -22.75 2.28 8.02
C PHE A 106 -21.29 1.82 8.10
N GLN A 107 -21.03 0.66 8.71
CA GLN A 107 -19.67 0.13 8.82
C GLN A 107 -19.10 -0.30 7.46
N ALA A 108 -19.92 -0.89 6.59
CA ALA A 108 -19.51 -1.23 5.23
C ALA A 108 -19.16 0.04 4.42
N TRP A 109 -19.97 1.09 4.58
CA TRP A 109 -19.73 2.39 3.96
C TRP A 109 -18.45 3.06 4.48
N LEU A 110 -18.22 3.06 5.80
CA LEU A 110 -16.97 3.58 6.39
C LEU A 110 -15.73 2.84 5.88
N CYS A 111 -15.80 1.51 5.76
CA CYS A 111 -14.70 0.73 5.19
C CYS A 111 -14.43 1.12 3.74
N PHE A 112 -15.48 1.24 2.92
CA PHE A 112 -15.37 1.64 1.52
C PHE A 112 -14.75 3.03 1.35
N THR A 113 -15.28 4.03 2.08
CA THR A 113 -14.77 5.41 2.02
C THR A 113 -13.32 5.50 2.50
N SER A 114 -12.96 4.75 3.55
CA SER A 114 -11.59 4.71 4.06
C SER A 114 -10.63 4.03 3.07
N ASP A 115 -11.00 2.86 2.53
CA ASP A 115 -10.22 2.15 1.49
C ASP A 115 -9.94 3.09 0.31
N GLN A 116 -10.94 3.88 -0.12
CA GLN A 116 -10.78 4.85 -1.21
C GLN A 116 -9.86 6.03 -0.85
N LEU A 117 -9.96 6.56 0.38
CA LEU A 117 -9.09 7.63 0.86
C LEU A 117 -7.62 7.19 0.85
N PHE A 118 -7.32 6.02 1.43
CA PHE A 118 -5.95 5.48 1.46
C PHE A 118 -5.46 5.06 0.07
N CYS A 119 -6.36 4.60 -0.81
CA CYS A 119 -6.06 4.33 -2.21
C CYS A 119 -5.54 5.59 -2.92
N TYR A 120 -6.25 6.70 -2.80
CA TYR A 120 -5.80 7.98 -3.38
C TYR A 120 -4.55 8.53 -2.71
N LEU A 121 -4.39 8.34 -1.41
CA LEU A 121 -3.19 8.71 -0.67
C LEU A 121 -1.95 7.99 -1.25
N MET A 122 -2.03 6.66 -1.42
CA MET A 122 -0.92 5.86 -1.97
C MET A 122 -0.62 6.22 -3.43
N MET A 123 -1.66 6.45 -4.25
CA MET A 123 -1.50 6.87 -5.64
C MET A 123 -0.80 8.24 -5.75
N SER A 124 -1.24 9.22 -4.94
CA SER A 124 -0.65 10.56 -4.91
C SER A 124 0.81 10.50 -4.44
N ALA A 125 1.07 9.77 -3.36
CA ALA A 125 2.42 9.61 -2.82
C ALA A 125 3.37 8.92 -3.80
N GLY A 126 2.94 7.80 -4.39
CA GLY A 126 3.71 7.09 -5.43
C GLY A 126 4.03 7.98 -6.63
N SER A 127 3.08 8.81 -7.05
CA SER A 127 3.27 9.76 -8.16
C SER A 127 4.29 10.86 -7.81
N ALA A 128 4.18 11.45 -6.61
CA ALA A 128 5.13 12.46 -6.13
C ALA A 128 6.56 11.89 -6.01
N GLY A 129 6.71 10.70 -5.44
CA GLY A 129 8.00 10.02 -5.33
C GLY A 129 8.59 9.60 -6.68
N SER A 130 7.76 9.17 -7.63
CA SER A 130 8.19 8.81 -8.99
C SER A 130 8.69 10.01 -9.77
N GLY A 131 8.04 11.18 -9.63
CA GLY A 131 8.49 12.42 -10.26
C GLY A 131 9.91 12.80 -9.83
N VAL A 132 10.18 12.80 -8.52
CA VAL A 132 11.52 13.09 -7.99
C VAL A 132 12.54 12.03 -8.41
N THR A 133 12.16 10.76 -8.38
CA THR A 133 13.04 9.66 -8.79
C THR A 133 13.40 9.71 -10.28
N ASN A 134 12.45 10.12 -11.13
CA ASN A 134 12.72 10.30 -12.56
C ASN A 134 13.72 11.43 -12.80
N LEU A 135 13.56 12.57 -12.11
CA LEU A 135 14.52 13.68 -12.16
C LEU A 135 15.92 13.26 -11.69
N ASN A 136 16.00 12.42 -10.64
CA ASN A 136 17.27 11.87 -10.14
C ASN A 136 17.96 10.94 -11.15
N LYS A 137 17.20 10.35 -12.10
CA LYS A 137 17.71 9.41 -13.11
C LYS A 137 18.10 10.07 -14.43
N THR A 138 17.37 11.09 -14.87
CA THR A 138 17.59 11.76 -16.17
C THR A 138 18.34 13.08 -16.07
N GLY A 139 18.45 13.63 -14.86
CA GLY A 139 18.92 14.99 -14.64
C GLY A 139 18.01 16.03 -15.29
N ILE A 140 18.38 17.31 -15.16
CA ILE A 140 17.76 18.41 -15.90
C ILE A 140 18.85 19.04 -16.76
N ARG A 141 18.68 19.00 -18.09
CA ARG A 141 19.67 19.50 -19.07
C ARG A 141 20.07 20.97 -18.90
N HIS A 142 19.29 21.77 -18.16
CA HIS A 142 19.49 23.21 -17.96
C HIS A 142 19.88 23.59 -16.52
N THR A 143 20.10 22.62 -15.63
CA THR A 143 20.56 22.84 -14.25
C THR A 143 21.70 21.87 -13.95
N PRO A 144 22.54 22.11 -12.93
CA PRO A 144 23.71 21.27 -12.65
C PRO A 144 23.33 19.96 -11.93
N LEU A 145 22.23 19.32 -12.33
CA LEU A 145 21.72 18.10 -11.72
C LEU A 145 22.18 16.88 -12.57
N PRO A 146 23.30 16.21 -12.22
CA PRO A 146 23.76 15.02 -12.91
C PRO A 146 22.92 13.79 -12.56
N ASP A 147 23.10 12.70 -13.30
CA ASP A 147 22.44 11.40 -13.05
C ASP A 147 22.93 10.77 -11.73
N PHE A 148 22.28 11.10 -10.62
CA PHE A 148 22.64 10.57 -9.30
C PHE A 148 22.49 9.06 -9.21
N CYS A 149 21.53 8.46 -9.92
CA CYS A 149 21.33 7.00 -9.92
C CYS A 149 22.48 6.21 -10.56
N LYS A 150 23.38 6.87 -11.31
CA LYS A 150 24.57 6.19 -11.86
C LYS A 150 25.63 5.98 -10.78
N THR A 151 25.75 6.93 -9.86
CA THR A 151 26.71 6.89 -8.75
C THR A 151 26.12 6.21 -7.50
N LEU A 152 24.81 6.37 -7.28
CA LEU A 152 24.08 5.85 -6.11
C LEU A 152 23.02 4.82 -6.54
N SER A 153 23.49 3.78 -7.24
CA SER A 153 22.63 2.81 -7.91
C SER A 153 21.81 1.96 -6.93
N SER A 154 22.36 1.64 -5.77
CA SER A 154 21.68 0.82 -4.77
C SER A 154 20.59 1.62 -4.05
N PHE A 155 20.84 2.87 -3.64
CA PHE A 155 19.76 3.76 -3.15
C PHE A 155 18.62 3.89 -4.16
N CYS A 156 18.94 4.20 -5.42
CA CYS A 156 17.90 4.34 -6.45
C CYS A 156 17.13 3.03 -6.69
N ASN A 157 17.78 1.87 -6.57
CA ASN A 157 17.10 0.59 -6.68
C ASN A 157 16.13 0.34 -5.50
N HIS A 158 16.54 0.68 -4.27
CA HIS A 158 15.66 0.59 -3.10
C HIS A 158 14.46 1.54 -3.21
N VAL A 159 14.69 2.79 -3.63
CA VAL A 159 13.60 3.75 -3.85
C VAL A 159 12.66 3.27 -4.95
N ALA A 160 13.17 2.78 -6.08
CA ALA A 160 12.36 2.24 -7.17
C ALA A 160 11.52 1.04 -6.71
N LEU A 161 12.12 0.11 -5.94
CA LEU A 161 11.43 -1.03 -5.37
C LEU A 161 10.34 -0.59 -4.38
N SER A 162 10.63 0.40 -3.52
CA SER A 162 9.64 0.96 -2.60
C SER A 162 8.46 1.57 -3.35
N LEU A 163 8.69 2.36 -4.39
CA LEU A 163 7.63 2.96 -5.21
C LEU A 163 6.77 1.91 -5.92
N LEU A 164 7.38 0.82 -6.42
CA LEU A 164 6.63 -0.31 -6.98
C LEU A 164 5.69 -0.93 -5.94
N LEU A 165 6.17 -1.12 -4.71
CA LEU A 165 5.35 -1.65 -3.61
C LEU A 165 4.25 -0.67 -3.16
N VAL A 166 4.48 0.64 -3.27
CA VAL A 166 3.46 1.68 -3.05
C VAL A 166 2.32 1.54 -4.07
N PHE A 167 2.65 1.43 -5.36
CA PHE A 167 1.64 1.20 -6.40
C PHE A 167 0.93 -0.14 -6.24
N LEU A 168 1.64 -1.19 -5.83
CA LEU A 168 1.04 -2.49 -5.53
C LEU A 168 0.03 -2.39 -4.38
N SER A 169 0.34 -1.61 -3.33
CA SER A 169 -0.59 -1.34 -2.22
C SER A 169 -1.85 -0.63 -2.70
N PHE A 170 -1.71 0.34 -3.61
CA PHE A 170 -2.84 0.99 -4.28
C PHE A 170 -3.73 -0.04 -5.01
N ILE A 171 -3.16 -0.98 -5.76
CA ILE A 171 -3.93 -2.02 -6.46
C ILE A 171 -4.69 -2.92 -5.48
N PHE A 172 -4.07 -3.29 -4.35
CA PHE A 172 -4.76 -4.07 -3.32
C PHE A 172 -5.95 -3.31 -2.70
N LEU A 173 -5.78 -2.02 -2.38
CA LEU A 173 -6.85 -1.17 -1.85
C LEU A 173 -7.99 -0.97 -2.87
N ALA A 174 -7.65 -0.70 -4.13
CA ALA A 174 -8.64 -0.58 -5.20
C ALA A 174 -9.44 -1.87 -5.39
N SER A 175 -8.76 -3.02 -5.33
CA SER A 175 -9.40 -4.33 -5.40
C SER A 175 -10.31 -4.59 -4.20
N SER A 176 -9.90 -4.19 -2.98
CA SER A 176 -10.72 -4.28 -1.76
C SER A 176 -11.99 -3.43 -1.86
N SER A 177 -11.85 -2.20 -2.37
CA SER A 177 -12.97 -1.28 -2.60
C SER A 177 -13.97 -1.87 -3.60
N PHE A 178 -13.49 -2.36 -4.75
CA PHE A 178 -14.33 -3.01 -5.76
C PHE A 178 -15.03 -4.26 -5.22
N PHE A 179 -14.31 -5.11 -4.49
CA PHE A 179 -14.87 -6.30 -3.87
C PHE A 179 -15.97 -5.96 -2.86
N THR A 180 -15.76 -4.92 -2.05
CA THR A 180 -16.76 -4.44 -1.07
C THR A 180 -18.05 -4.00 -1.77
N VAL A 181 -17.95 -3.28 -2.89
CA VAL A 181 -19.11 -2.88 -3.70
C VAL A 181 -19.85 -4.11 -4.24
N LEU A 182 -19.13 -5.06 -4.85
CA LEU A 182 -19.75 -6.29 -5.36
C LEU A 182 -20.48 -7.10 -4.29
N VAL A 183 -19.91 -7.18 -3.08
CA VAL A 183 -20.55 -7.85 -1.95
C VAL A 183 -21.79 -7.09 -1.48
N LEU A 184 -21.77 -5.76 -1.52
CA LEU A 184 -22.92 -4.93 -1.11
C LEU A 184 -24.05 -4.90 -2.14
N SER A 185 -23.71 -5.03 -3.43
CA SER A 185 -24.65 -5.08 -4.55
C SER A 185 -25.33 -6.45 -4.73
N THR A 186 -24.78 -7.51 -4.14
CA THR A 186 -25.41 -8.85 -4.19
C THR A 186 -26.46 -8.98 -3.07
N PRO A 187 -27.75 -9.22 -3.41
CA PRO A 187 -28.84 -9.33 -2.42
C PRO A 187 -28.75 -10.59 -1.56
#